data_AF-A0A536L5L4-F1
#
_entry.id   AF-A0A536L5L4-F1
#
_cell.length_a   1.000
_cell.length_b   1.000
_cell.length_c   1.000
_cell.angle_alpha   90.00
_cell.angle_beta   90.00
_cell.angle_gamma   90.00
#
_symmetry.space_group_name_H-M   'P 1'
#
loop_
_entity.id
_entity.type
_entity.pdbx_description
1 polymer ?
#
loop_
_entity_poly.entity_id
_entity_poly.type
_entity_poly.pdbx_seq_one_letter_code
_entity_poly.pdbx_strand_id
1 'polypeptide(L)'
;MVGVIVGLKLLHVVAGMWLVAGLAGRTLALAAARHSQDIGVVAEVSRLGGRFDRFLVIPGAQAVLITGLLTAWLGGYPLFGFLQGAHANWLLLSFLLYAAITAMVPTIFLPTGKVFDAAMQQAVSAGSVTPSLTAAFHNQRVAWAHRAELVMIALIVVLMVVKPL
;
A
#
# COMPACT_ATOMS: atom_id res chain seq x y z
N MET A 1 -4.11 16.87 27.64
CA MET A 1 -4.42 16.84 26.19
C MET A 1 -3.17 16.82 25.31
N VAL A 2 -2.16 17.67 25.55
CA VAL A 2 -0.91 17.70 24.75
C VAL A 2 -0.23 16.32 24.64
N GLY A 3 -0.08 15.59 25.75
CA GLY A 3 0.53 14.25 25.73
C GLY A 3 -0.21 13.22 24.86
N VAL A 4 -1.54 13.30 24.79
CA VAL A 4 -2.36 12.41 23.94
C VAL A 4 -2.13 12.68 22.46
N ILE A 5 -2.07 13.97 22.08
CA ILE A 5 -1.81 14.37 20.69
C ILE A 5 -0.40 13.94 20.26
N VAL A 6 0.60 14.09 21.12
CA VAL A 6 1.97 13.62 20.84
C VAL A 6 2.00 12.10 20.69
N GLY A 7 1.33 11.36 21.57
CA GLY A 7 1.22 9.90 21.48
C GLY A 7 0.59 9.44 20.16
N LEU A 8 -0.50 10.09 19.72
CA LEU A 8 -1.14 9.79 18.44
C LEU A 8 -0.24 10.10 17.24
N LYS A 9 0.51 11.21 17.27
CA LYS A 9 1.49 11.53 16.22
C LYS A 9 2.58 10.46 16.12
N LEU A 10 3.11 10.00 17.26
CA LEU A 10 4.10 8.92 17.28
C LEU A 10 3.51 7.61 16.74
N LEU A 11 2.28 7.25 17.16
CA LEU A 11 1.61 6.06 16.68
C LEU A 11 1.34 6.14 15.16
N HIS A 12 0.98 7.31 14.66
CA HIS A 12 0.79 7.55 13.23
C HIS A 12 2.09 7.36 12.43
N VAL A 13 3.21 7.87 12.95
CA VAL A 13 4.54 7.68 12.32
C VAL A 13 4.93 6.20 12.32
N VAL A 14 4.74 5.49 13.44
CA VAL A 14 5.02 4.05 13.54
C VAL A 14 4.14 3.26 12.56
N ALA A 15 2.85 3.60 12.45
CA ALA A 15 1.96 2.98 11.47
C ALA A 15 2.43 3.24 10.02
N GLY A 16 2.93 4.43 9.73
CA GLY A 16 3.52 4.76 8.43
C GLY A 16 4.74 3.91 8.11
N MET A 17 5.65 3.74 9.08
CA MET A 17 6.82 2.86 8.94
C MET A 17 6.41 1.40 8.74
N TRP A 18 5.40 0.94 9.48
CA TRP A 18 4.84 -0.41 9.35
C TRP A 18 4.27 -0.66 7.95
N LEU A 19 3.49 0.28 7.42
CA LEU A 19 2.98 0.24 6.05
C LEU A 19 4.11 0.18 5.00
N VAL A 20 5.09 1.08 5.11
CA VAL A 20 6.23 1.15 4.18
C VAL A 20 7.06 -0.14 4.21
N ALA A 21 7.31 -0.70 5.39
CA ALA A 21 7.99 -1.97 5.54
C ALA A 21 7.22 -3.12 4.86
N GLY A 22 5.88 -3.15 4.99
CA GLY A 22 5.03 -4.11 4.29
C GLY A 22 5.12 -4.00 2.77
N LEU A 23 5.07 -2.78 2.24
CA LEU A 23 5.16 -2.54 0.80
C LEU A 23 6.52 -2.95 0.23
N ALA A 24 7.60 -2.61 0.94
CA ALA A 24 8.96 -3.04 0.57
C ALA A 24 9.07 -4.56 0.57
N GLY A 25 8.63 -5.22 1.65
CA GLY A 25 8.65 -6.68 1.78
C GLY A 25 7.88 -7.38 0.66
N ARG A 26 6.64 -6.94 0.37
CA ARG A 26 5.85 -7.47 -0.75
C ARG A 26 6.55 -7.26 -2.09
N THR A 27 7.08 -6.07 -2.35
CA THR A 27 7.71 -5.73 -3.63
C THR A 27 8.94 -6.61 -3.88
N LEU A 28 9.77 -6.80 -2.85
CA LEU A 28 10.93 -7.66 -2.90
C LEU A 28 10.56 -9.13 -3.08
N ALA A 29 9.55 -9.62 -2.35
CA ALA A 29 9.06 -11.00 -2.51
C ALA A 29 8.56 -11.23 -3.95
N LEU A 30 7.70 -10.38 -4.48
CA LEU A 30 7.19 -10.52 -5.84
C LEU A 30 8.27 -10.33 -6.91
N ALA A 31 9.30 -9.54 -6.66
CA ALA A 31 10.46 -9.44 -7.54
C ALA A 31 11.28 -10.74 -7.53
N ALA A 32 11.57 -11.30 -6.35
CA ALA A 32 12.28 -12.57 -6.22
C ALA A 32 11.51 -13.73 -6.86
N ALA A 33 10.19 -13.81 -6.67
CA ALA A 33 9.34 -14.82 -7.30
C ALA A 33 9.43 -14.76 -8.85
N ARG A 34 9.45 -13.55 -9.43
CA ARG A 34 9.56 -13.36 -10.90
C ARG A 34 10.86 -13.85 -11.51
N HIS A 35 11.94 -13.91 -10.74
CA HIS A 35 13.25 -14.36 -11.21
C HIS A 35 13.46 -15.87 -11.07
N SER A 36 12.57 -16.59 -10.40
CA SER A 36 12.69 -18.04 -10.25
C SER A 36 12.01 -18.80 -11.39
N GLN A 37 12.64 -19.89 -11.84
CA GLN A 37 12.02 -20.86 -12.76
C GLN A 37 11.44 -22.09 -12.03
N ASP A 38 11.76 -22.26 -10.75
CA ASP A 38 11.19 -23.31 -9.90
C ASP A 38 9.81 -22.87 -9.38
N ILE A 39 8.76 -23.60 -9.78
CA ILE A 39 7.38 -23.28 -9.40
C ILE A 39 7.14 -23.36 -7.89
N GLY A 40 7.84 -24.23 -7.17
CA GLY A 40 7.74 -24.34 -5.72
C GLY A 40 8.27 -23.08 -5.03
N VAL A 41 9.40 -22.55 -5.51
CA VAL A 41 9.96 -21.28 -5.04
C VAL A 41 9.04 -20.12 -5.42
N VAL A 42 8.56 -20.08 -6.66
CA VAL A 42 7.63 -19.04 -7.14
C VAL A 42 6.38 -18.98 -6.26
N ALA A 43 5.80 -20.13 -5.92
CA ALA A 43 4.60 -20.23 -5.09
C ALA A 43 4.85 -19.77 -3.65
N GLU A 44 5.89 -20.27 -2.98
CA GLU A 44 6.14 -19.92 -1.57
C GLU A 44 6.55 -18.45 -1.41
N VAL A 45 7.37 -17.92 -2.32
CA VAL A 45 7.77 -16.51 -2.29
C VAL A 45 6.59 -15.59 -2.65
N SER A 46 5.74 -15.97 -3.59
CA SER A 46 4.50 -15.19 -3.87
C SER A 46 3.55 -15.20 -2.67
N ARG A 47 3.45 -16.34 -1.98
CA ARG A 47 2.67 -16.47 -0.75
C ARG A 47 3.24 -15.59 0.38
N LEU A 48 4.56 -15.48 0.48
CA LEU A 48 5.20 -14.53 1.39
C LEU A 48 4.83 -13.08 1.06
N GLY A 49 4.79 -12.71 -0.22
CA GLY A 49 4.28 -11.42 -0.68
C GLY A 49 2.84 -11.15 -0.18
N GLY A 50 1.95 -12.14 -0.30
CA GLY A 50 0.59 -12.04 0.23
C GLY A 50 0.51 -11.94 1.76
N ARG A 51 1.46 -12.55 2.50
CA ARG A 51 1.55 -12.37 3.96
C ARG A 51 1.94 -10.93 4.31
N PHE A 52 2.85 -10.30 3.58
CA PHE A 52 3.18 -8.88 3.76
C PHE A 52 1.94 -8.00 3.56
N ASP A 53 1.14 -8.25 2.52
CA ASP A 53 -0.12 -7.52 2.33
C ASP A 53 -1.06 -7.67 3.52
N ARG A 54 -1.33 -8.93 3.92
CA ARG A 54 -2.30 -9.26 4.96
C ARG A 54 -1.91 -8.75 6.35
N PHE A 55 -0.64 -8.84 6.71
CA PHE A 55 -0.18 -8.56 8.08
C PHE A 55 0.52 -7.21 8.24
N LEU A 56 0.99 -6.58 7.17
CA LEU A 56 1.68 -5.29 7.25
C LEU A 56 0.95 -4.20 6.45
N VAL A 57 0.68 -4.40 5.16
CA VAL A 57 0.15 -3.34 4.30
C VAL A 57 -1.28 -2.96 4.68
N ILE A 58 -2.20 -3.92 4.73
CA ILE A 58 -3.61 -3.66 5.04
C ILE A 58 -3.79 -3.08 6.45
N PRO A 59 -3.29 -3.72 7.53
CA PRO A 59 -3.44 -3.17 8.88
C PRO A 59 -2.65 -1.87 9.07
N GLY A 60 -1.47 -1.74 8.45
CA GLY A 60 -0.67 -0.52 8.47
C GLY A 60 -1.41 0.66 7.83
N ALA A 61 -2.03 0.46 6.67
CA ALA A 61 -2.83 1.48 5.99
C ALA A 61 -4.03 1.92 6.84
N GLN A 62 -4.76 0.96 7.43
CA GLN A 62 -5.87 1.26 8.35
C GLN A 62 -5.40 2.03 9.58
N ALA A 63 -4.28 1.62 10.18
CA ALA A 63 -3.70 2.29 11.33
C ALA A 63 -3.26 3.73 10.99
N VAL A 64 -2.62 3.95 9.83
CA VAL A 64 -2.27 5.30 9.34
C VAL A 64 -3.51 6.16 9.20
N LEU A 65 -4.57 5.66 8.56
CA LEU A 65 -5.82 6.40 8.39
C LEU A 65 -6.44 6.78 9.75
N ILE A 66 -6.67 5.80 10.62
CA ILE A 66 -7.33 6.01 11.92
C ILE A 66 -6.55 7.01 12.77
N THR A 67 -5.24 6.79 12.93
CA THR A 67 -4.38 7.66 13.75
C THR A 67 -4.23 9.05 13.14
N GLY A 68 -4.21 9.16 11.81
CA GLY A 68 -4.16 10.42 11.09
C GLY A 68 -5.42 11.24 11.29
N LEU A 69 -6.60 10.61 11.16
CA LEU A 69 -7.90 11.26 11.41
C LEU A 69 -8.03 11.71 12.87
N LEU A 70 -7.65 10.88 13.83
CA LEU A 70 -7.68 11.24 15.25
C LEU A 70 -6.73 12.40 15.56
N THR A 71 -5.53 12.39 14.98
CA THR A 71 -4.56 13.49 15.14
C THR A 71 -5.08 14.78 14.52
N ALA A 72 -5.69 14.71 13.33
CA ALA A 72 -6.27 15.86 12.66
C ALA A 72 -7.42 16.46 13.48
N TRP A 73 -8.32 15.61 13.98
CA TRP A 73 -9.47 16.04 14.76
C TRP A 73 -9.07 16.67 16.10
N LEU A 74 -8.23 16.01 16.89
CA LEU A 74 -7.81 16.53 18.19
C LEU A 74 -6.83 17.71 18.08
N GLY A 75 -6.08 17.80 16.99
CA GLY A 75 -5.19 18.91 16.70
C GLY A 75 -5.88 20.13 16.08
N GLY A 76 -7.17 20.02 15.74
CA GLY A 76 -7.91 21.08 15.05
C GLY A 76 -7.41 21.37 13.64
N TYR A 77 -6.75 20.40 12.98
CA TYR A 77 -6.20 20.61 11.65
C TYR A 77 -7.27 20.51 10.57
N PRO A 78 -7.21 21.33 9.50
CA PRO A 78 -8.23 21.37 8.46
C PRO A 78 -8.10 20.17 7.52
N LEU A 79 -8.82 19.08 7.80
CA LEU A 79 -8.85 17.86 6.99
C LEU A 79 -9.16 18.10 5.51
N PHE A 80 -10.08 19.02 5.23
CA PHE A 80 -10.53 19.35 3.88
C PHE A 80 -9.95 20.66 3.35
N GLY A 81 -8.94 21.22 4.02
CA GLY A 81 -8.18 22.39 3.54
C GLY A 81 -9.07 23.59 3.22
N PHE A 82 -8.99 24.08 1.98
CA PHE A 82 -9.73 25.25 1.49
C PHE A 82 -11.25 25.11 1.58
N LEU A 83 -11.80 23.89 1.58
CA LEU A 83 -13.23 23.65 1.80
C LEU A 83 -13.69 24.04 3.21
N GLN A 84 -12.74 24.18 4.15
CA GLN A 84 -12.95 24.65 5.51
C GLN A 84 -12.39 26.08 5.71
N GLY A 85 -12.05 26.78 4.63
CA GLY A 85 -11.47 28.13 4.68
C GLY A 85 -9.97 28.18 5.01
N ALA A 86 -9.28 27.04 5.05
CA ALA A 86 -7.83 27.02 5.30
C ALA A 86 -7.02 27.36 4.05
N HIS A 87 -5.94 28.13 4.21
CA HIS A 87 -5.03 28.47 3.10
C HIS A 87 -4.15 27.31 2.63
N ALA A 88 -4.07 26.25 3.41
CA ALA A 88 -3.12 25.17 3.22
C ALA A 88 -3.83 23.81 3.11
N ASN A 89 -3.42 23.03 2.10
CA ASN A 89 -4.18 21.88 1.60
C ASN A 89 -3.44 20.53 1.71
N TRP A 90 -2.36 20.45 2.50
CA TRP A 90 -1.53 19.25 2.56
C TRP A 90 -2.31 18.04 3.10
N LEU A 91 -3.21 18.24 4.07
CA LEU A 91 -4.09 17.18 4.59
C LEU A 91 -5.11 16.72 3.55
N LEU A 92 -5.77 17.67 2.87
CA LEU A 92 -6.71 17.34 1.80
C LEU A 92 -6.02 16.55 0.70
N LEU A 93 -4.86 17.01 0.22
CA LEU A 93 -4.10 16.31 -0.82
C LEU A 93 -3.68 14.91 -0.36
N SER A 94 -3.21 14.76 0.88
CA SER A 94 -2.84 13.45 1.44
C SER A 94 -4.05 12.52 1.52
N PHE A 95 -5.21 13.03 1.90
CA PHE A 95 -6.46 12.28 1.95
C PHE A 95 -6.93 11.83 0.56
N LEU A 96 -6.82 12.72 -0.45
CA LEU A 96 -7.14 12.39 -1.84
C LEU A 96 -6.19 11.31 -2.41
N LEU A 97 -4.89 11.41 -2.14
CA LEU A 97 -3.91 10.38 -2.53
C LEU A 97 -4.23 9.04 -1.86
N TYR A 98 -4.56 9.04 -0.57
CA TYR A 98 -4.93 7.83 0.15
C TYR A 98 -6.23 7.21 -0.40
N ALA A 99 -7.23 8.04 -0.71
CA ALA A 99 -8.47 7.60 -1.33
C ALA A 99 -8.24 7.00 -2.72
N ALA A 100 -7.36 7.60 -3.52
CA ALA A 100 -6.98 7.08 -4.83
C ALA A 100 -6.31 5.69 -4.73
N ILE A 101 -5.36 5.50 -3.80
CA ILE A 101 -4.77 4.17 -3.52
C ILE A 101 -5.85 3.17 -3.13
N THR A 102 -6.75 3.56 -2.23
CA THR A 102 -7.84 2.69 -1.76
C THR A 102 -8.78 2.30 -2.91
N ALA A 103 -9.08 3.20 -3.83
CA ALA A 103 -9.90 2.93 -5.01
C ALA A 103 -9.23 1.97 -6.01
N MET A 104 -7.89 1.92 -6.05
CA MET A 104 -7.15 0.98 -6.89
C MET A 104 -7.31 -0.48 -6.43
N VAL A 105 -7.62 -0.71 -5.16
CA VAL A 105 -7.82 -2.06 -4.59
C VAL A 105 -8.96 -2.81 -5.29
N PRO A 106 -10.23 -2.33 -5.28
CA PRO A 106 -11.31 -3.04 -5.96
C PRO A 106 -11.24 -2.94 -7.49
N THR A 107 -10.62 -1.90 -8.05
CA THR A 107 -10.64 -1.65 -9.50
C THR A 107 -9.49 -2.31 -10.27
N ILE A 108 -8.35 -2.57 -9.62
CA ILE A 108 -7.15 -3.10 -10.27
C ILE A 108 -6.61 -4.33 -9.53
N PHE A 109 -6.33 -4.21 -8.23
CA PHE A 109 -5.60 -5.24 -7.50
C PHE A 109 -6.44 -6.49 -7.24
N LEU A 110 -7.68 -6.36 -6.77
CA LEU A 110 -8.58 -7.51 -6.56
C LEU A 110 -8.88 -8.30 -7.84
N PRO A 111 -9.32 -7.68 -8.96
CA PRO A 111 -9.61 -8.45 -10.17
C PRO A 111 -8.35 -9.11 -10.74
N THR A 112 -7.21 -8.42 -10.72
CA THR A 112 -5.98 -8.99 -11.29
C THR A 112 -5.35 -10.03 -10.36
N GLY A 113 -5.49 -9.89 -9.04
CA GLY A 113 -5.10 -10.90 -8.07
C GLY A 113 -5.80 -12.22 -8.31
N LYS A 114 -7.11 -12.21 -8.60
CA LYS A 114 -7.84 -13.44 -8.96
C LYS A 114 -7.29 -14.14 -10.20
N VAL A 115 -6.91 -13.37 -11.22
CA VAL A 115 -6.29 -13.90 -12.45
C VAL A 115 -4.93 -14.50 -12.14
N PHE A 116 -4.12 -13.82 -11.31
CA PHE A 116 -2.83 -14.31 -10.87
C PHE A 116 -2.96 -15.62 -10.06
N ASP A 117 -3.89 -15.68 -9.12
CA ASP A 117 -4.14 -16.87 -8.29
C ASP A 117 -4.55 -18.08 -9.14
N ALA A 118 -5.42 -17.87 -10.13
CA ALA A 118 -5.81 -18.93 -11.06
C ALA A 118 -4.62 -19.42 -11.91
N ALA A 119 -3.79 -18.50 -12.41
CA ALA A 119 -2.59 -18.84 -13.18
C ALA A 119 -1.54 -19.57 -12.30
N MET A 120 -1.42 -19.18 -11.03
CA MET A 120 -0.55 -19.84 -10.07
C MET A 120 -1.00 -21.28 -9.79
N GLN A 121 -2.30 -21.49 -9.56
CA GLN A 121 -2.85 -22.84 -9.34
C GLN A 121 -2.60 -23.75 -10.55
N GLN A 122 -2.77 -23.23 -11.77
CA GLN A 122 -2.47 -23.97 -12.99
C GLN A 122 -0.99 -24.32 -13.11
N ALA A 123 -0.08 -23.39 -12.79
CA ALA A 123 1.35 -23.64 -12.86
C ALA A 123 1.80 -24.67 -11.81
N VAL A 124 1.25 -24.60 -10.60
CA VAL A 124 1.49 -25.58 -9.53
C VAL A 124 1.00 -26.97 -9.96
N SER A 125 -0.19 -27.09 -10.55
CA SER A 125 -0.69 -28.39 -11.02
C SER A 125 0.09 -28.94 -12.21
N ALA A 126 0.63 -28.08 -13.06
CA ALA A 126 1.52 -28.44 -14.17
C ALA A 126 2.97 -28.70 -13.73
N GLY A 127 3.32 -28.48 -12.47
CA GLY A 127 4.68 -28.66 -11.94
C GLY A 127 5.74 -27.76 -12.59
N SER A 128 5.33 -26.70 -13.28
CA SER A 128 6.23 -25.84 -14.06
C SER A 128 5.66 -24.42 -14.20
N VAL A 129 6.53 -23.43 -14.43
CA VAL A 129 6.11 -22.06 -14.70
C VAL A 129 5.44 -22.00 -16.07
N THR A 130 4.13 -21.72 -16.07
CA THR A 130 3.33 -21.68 -17.31
C THR A 130 3.42 -20.31 -18.00
N PRO A 131 3.14 -20.24 -19.32
CA PRO A 131 3.04 -18.96 -20.03
C PRO A 131 1.97 -18.03 -19.42
N SER A 132 0.88 -18.58 -18.89
CA SER A 132 -0.17 -17.83 -18.21
C SER A 132 0.33 -17.14 -16.93
N LEU A 133 1.13 -17.85 -16.12
CA LEU A 133 1.74 -17.28 -14.92
C LEU A 133 2.78 -16.21 -15.27
N THR A 134 3.63 -16.47 -16.27
CA THR A 134 4.58 -15.46 -16.77
C THR A 134 3.88 -14.20 -17.26
N ALA A 135 2.79 -14.34 -18.02
CA ALA A 135 1.99 -13.20 -18.48
C ALA A 135 1.36 -12.43 -17.32
N ALA A 136 0.86 -13.12 -16.29
CA ALA A 136 0.30 -12.48 -15.11
C ALA A 136 1.35 -11.65 -14.35
N PHE A 137 2.57 -12.14 -14.22
CA PHE A 137 3.69 -11.39 -13.62
C PHE A 137 4.13 -10.18 -14.44
N HIS A 138 3.96 -10.21 -15.75
CA HIS A 138 4.34 -9.13 -16.68
C HIS A 138 3.18 -8.20 -17.04
N ASN A 139 2.07 -8.27 -16.30
CA ASN A 139 0.93 -7.39 -16.52
C ASN A 139 1.31 -5.92 -16.22
N GLN A 140 1.45 -5.12 -17.28
CA GLN A 140 1.87 -3.73 -17.19
C GLN A 140 0.92 -2.87 -16.35
N ARG A 141 -0.39 -3.16 -16.38
CA ARG A 141 -1.39 -2.39 -15.61
C ARG A 141 -1.14 -2.53 -14.11
N VAL A 142 -0.82 -3.74 -13.64
CA VAL A 142 -0.50 -4.01 -12.24
C VAL A 142 0.85 -3.41 -11.86
N ALA A 143 1.85 -3.54 -12.74
CA ALA A 143 3.16 -2.94 -12.51
C ALA A 143 3.07 -1.41 -12.35
N TRP A 144 2.31 -0.74 -13.20
CA TRP A 144 2.04 0.70 -13.07
C TRP A 144 1.24 1.03 -11.82
N ALA A 145 0.23 0.23 -11.47
CA ALA A 145 -0.55 0.44 -10.27
C ALA A 145 0.32 0.38 -9.00
N HIS A 146 1.21 -0.61 -8.87
CA HIS A 146 2.14 -0.67 -7.74
C HIS A 146 3.15 0.48 -7.72
N ARG A 147 3.63 0.93 -8.88
CA ARG A 147 4.50 2.12 -8.96
C ARG A 147 3.76 3.37 -8.51
N ALA A 148 2.53 3.56 -8.98
CA ALA A 148 1.70 4.69 -8.59
C ALA A 148 1.40 4.65 -7.08
N GLU A 149 1.06 3.48 -6.52
CA GLU A 149 0.89 3.29 -5.08
C GLU A 149 2.13 3.72 -4.29
N LEU A 150 3.33 3.26 -4.67
CA LEU A 150 4.58 3.66 -4.02
C LEU A 150 4.84 5.17 -4.11
N VAL A 151 4.64 5.77 -5.29
CA VAL A 151 4.81 7.22 -5.49
C VAL A 151 3.83 8.01 -4.63
N MET A 152 2.54 7.64 -4.63
CA MET A 152 1.52 8.33 -3.84
C MET A 152 1.81 8.21 -2.33
N ILE A 153 2.27 7.06 -1.85
CA ILE A 153 2.65 6.88 -0.45
C ILE A 153 3.88 7.73 -0.10
N ALA A 154 4.89 7.77 -0.97
CA ALA A 154 6.04 8.65 -0.78
C ALA A 154 5.62 10.13 -0.72
N LEU A 155 4.70 10.56 -1.59
CA LEU A 155 4.16 11.92 -1.57
C LEU A 155 3.39 12.21 -0.27
N ILE A 156 2.57 11.27 0.23
CA ILE A 156 1.89 11.40 1.52
C ILE A 156 2.91 11.60 2.65
N VAL A 157 3.99 10.79 2.67
CA VAL A 157 5.05 10.94 3.67
C VAL A 157 5.70 12.32 3.60
N VAL A 158 6.05 12.78 2.39
CA VAL A 158 6.63 14.12 2.19
C VAL A 158 5.67 15.22 2.68
N LEU A 159 4.37 15.13 2.35
CA LEU A 159 3.36 16.09 2.80
C LEU A 159 3.23 16.13 4.33
N MET A 160 3.37 14.99 5.01
CA MET A 160 3.28 14.91 6.47
C MET A 160 4.52 15.44 7.19
N VAL A 161 5.68 15.37 6.53
CA VAL A 161 6.96 15.86 7.07
C VAL A 161 7.14 17.36 6.80
N VAL A 162 6.92 17.78 5.55
CA VAL A 162 7.19 19.16 5.09
C VAL A 162 6.06 20.13 5.44
N LYS A 163 4.91 19.63 5.93
CA LYS A 163 3.69 20.40 6.22
C LYS A 163 3.99 21.83 6.69
N PRO A 164 3.28 22.83 6.15
CA PRO A 164 3.47 24.21 6.59
C PRO A 164 3.17 24.29 8.09
N LEU A 165 4.10 24.94 8.82
CA LEU A 165 4.00 25.21 10.25
C LEU A 165 2.83 26.15 10.55
#